data_AF-A0A399WW94-F1
#
_entry.id   AF-A0A399WW94-F1
#
_cell.length_a   1.000
_cell.length_b   1.000
_cell.length_c   1.000
_cell.angle_alpha   90.00
_cell.angle_beta   90.00
_cell.angle_gamma   90.00
#
_symmetry.space_group_name_H-M   'P 1'
#
loop_
_entity.id
_entity.type
_entity.pdbx_description
1 polymer ?
#
loop_
_entity_poly.entity_id
_entity_poly.type
_entity_poly.pdbx_seq_one_letter_code
_entity_poly.pdbx_strand_id
1 'polypeptide(L)'
;MPMDKEFIKSKIHSKEDIALKTLTDIIAYKIYESLEDKGPEANFLAAAEAVAQYVSEQFKDFDSFKGHVSQLGKEMKTINQFADTVYNYYQDKQLLSFDIVKNMISSVKDFNLKVITDIVAYKIYQSPEDKDPELNFISAETFVAQYVSENFKNIREFRRCLSDLGKGPYALEAFADLVYRYYCQKKG
;
A
#
# COMPACT_ATOMS: atom_id res chain seq x y z
N MET A 1 9.97 -21.12 -19.57
CA MET A 1 8.75 -21.09 -18.73
C MET A 1 9.03 -20.19 -17.56
N PRO A 2 8.10 -19.29 -17.18
CA PRO A 2 8.19 -18.60 -15.91
C PRO A 2 8.22 -19.62 -14.78
N MET A 3 8.97 -19.32 -13.73
CA MET A 3 9.13 -20.22 -12.59
C MET A 3 7.80 -20.39 -11.87
N ASP A 4 7.45 -21.61 -11.47
CA ASP A 4 6.19 -21.86 -10.77
C ASP A 4 6.16 -21.17 -9.40
N LYS A 5 5.11 -20.39 -9.15
CA LYS A 5 4.92 -19.67 -7.87
C LYS A 5 4.73 -20.64 -6.72
N GLU A 6 4.03 -21.75 -6.94
CA GLU A 6 3.78 -22.74 -5.88
C GLU A 6 5.07 -23.46 -5.50
N PHE A 7 5.96 -23.69 -6.46
CA PHE A 7 7.32 -24.15 -6.16
C PHE A 7 8.07 -23.16 -5.24
N ILE A 8 8.07 -21.87 -5.55
CA ILE A 8 8.76 -20.86 -4.72
C ILE A 8 8.14 -20.76 -3.32
N LYS A 9 6.79 -20.75 -3.23
CA LYS A 9 6.09 -20.78 -1.94
C LYS A 9 6.44 -22.01 -1.14
N SER A 10 6.51 -23.19 -1.75
CA SER A 10 6.89 -24.42 -1.04
C SER A 10 8.25 -24.29 -0.37
N LYS A 11 9.23 -23.67 -1.06
CA LYS A 11 10.59 -23.41 -0.53
C LYS A 11 10.61 -22.40 0.62
N ILE A 12 9.72 -21.41 0.59
CA ILE A 12 9.53 -20.45 1.68
C ILE A 12 8.99 -21.16 2.92
N HIS A 13 7.91 -21.94 2.76
CA HIS A 13 7.22 -22.60 3.87
C HIS A 13 8.03 -23.76 4.49
N SER A 14 8.74 -24.53 3.66
CA SER A 14 9.61 -25.62 4.14
C SER A 14 10.91 -25.12 4.78
N LYS A 15 11.20 -23.81 4.67
CA LYS A 15 12.44 -23.16 5.17
C LYS A 15 13.72 -23.74 4.55
N GLU A 16 13.61 -24.45 3.42
CA GLU A 16 14.74 -25.04 2.71
C GLU A 16 15.65 -23.97 2.08
N ASP A 17 15.09 -22.81 1.73
CA ASP A 17 15.84 -21.70 1.16
C ASP A 17 15.95 -20.53 2.15
N ILE A 18 17.13 -20.40 2.76
CA ILE A 18 17.43 -19.34 3.73
C ILE A 18 17.26 -17.94 3.10
N ALA A 19 17.64 -17.75 1.83
CA ALA A 19 17.54 -16.44 1.19
C ALA A 19 16.08 -16.02 0.97
N LEU A 20 15.25 -16.95 0.47
CA LEU A 20 13.81 -16.70 0.33
C LEU A 20 13.14 -16.48 1.68
N LYS A 21 13.51 -17.26 2.69
CA LYS A 21 13.00 -17.08 4.05
C LYS A 21 13.37 -15.70 4.60
N THR A 22 14.64 -15.32 4.57
CA THR A 22 15.10 -14.01 5.06
C THR A 22 14.43 -12.86 4.32
N LEU A 23 14.30 -12.96 2.99
CA LEU A 23 13.59 -11.97 2.18
C LEU A 23 12.13 -11.84 2.62
N THR A 24 11.44 -12.97 2.79
CA THR A 24 10.04 -13.03 3.25
C THR A 24 9.88 -12.45 4.65
N ASP A 25 10.77 -12.80 5.58
CA ASP A 25 10.75 -12.29 6.96
C ASP A 25 10.92 -10.77 7.00
N ILE A 26 11.84 -10.21 6.20
CA ILE A 26 12.04 -8.74 6.11
C ILE A 26 10.78 -8.06 5.55
N ILE A 27 10.16 -8.63 4.52
CA ILE A 27 8.95 -8.06 3.91
C ILE A 27 7.76 -8.17 4.87
N ALA A 28 7.59 -9.29 5.56
CA ALA A 28 6.55 -9.47 6.58
C ALA A 28 6.72 -8.45 7.72
N TYR A 29 7.96 -8.19 8.14
CA TYR A 29 8.27 -7.15 9.13
C TYR A 29 7.92 -5.75 8.61
N LYS A 30 8.21 -5.44 7.35
CA LYS A 30 7.80 -4.15 6.73
C LYS A 30 6.28 -4.00 6.64
N ILE A 31 5.54 -5.08 6.38
CA ILE A 31 4.07 -5.06 6.41
C ILE A 31 3.58 -4.80 7.84
N TYR A 32 4.19 -5.46 8.84
CA TYR A 32 3.88 -5.25 10.25
C TYR A 32 4.10 -3.80 10.71
N GLU A 33 5.15 -3.13 10.23
CA GLU A 33 5.39 -1.71 10.52
C GLU A 33 4.47 -0.75 9.73
N SER A 34 3.65 -1.27 8.82
CA SER A 34 2.79 -0.47 7.95
C SER A 34 1.33 -0.47 8.41
N LEU A 35 0.53 0.43 7.83
CA LEU A 35 -0.93 0.47 8.06
C LEU A 35 -1.66 -0.77 7.51
N GLU A 36 -0.96 -1.68 6.84
CA GLU A 36 -1.53 -2.91 6.27
C GLU A 36 -1.37 -4.12 7.20
N ASP A 37 -0.82 -3.93 8.41
CA ASP A 37 -0.70 -4.99 9.40
C ASP A 37 -2.06 -5.68 9.66
N LYS A 38 -2.10 -6.98 9.40
CA LYS A 38 -3.24 -7.87 9.66
C LYS A 38 -2.88 -8.99 10.63
N GLY A 39 -1.78 -8.82 11.36
CA GLY A 39 -1.22 -9.80 12.26
C GLY A 39 -0.16 -10.69 11.59
N PRO A 40 0.68 -11.37 12.41
CA PRO A 40 1.90 -12.03 11.93
C PRO A 40 1.68 -13.05 10.82
N GLU A 41 0.64 -13.88 10.92
CA GLU A 41 0.34 -14.93 9.95
C GLU A 41 -0.12 -14.36 8.61
N ALA A 42 -1.07 -13.41 8.63
CA ALA A 42 -1.56 -12.76 7.42
C ALA A 42 -0.46 -11.96 6.71
N ASN A 43 0.40 -11.28 7.48
CA ASN A 43 1.53 -10.53 6.93
C ASN A 43 2.56 -11.46 6.30
N PHE A 44 2.85 -12.60 6.93
CA PHE A 44 3.75 -13.61 6.37
C PHE A 44 3.20 -14.18 5.05
N LEU A 45 1.91 -14.51 4.99
CA LEU A 45 1.28 -15.02 3.77
C LEU A 45 1.32 -13.99 2.64
N ALA A 46 1.03 -12.72 2.95
CA ALA A 46 1.11 -11.64 1.97
C ALA A 46 2.56 -11.43 1.47
N ALA A 47 3.53 -11.48 2.38
CA ALA A 47 4.95 -11.39 2.02
C ALA A 47 5.39 -12.58 1.17
N ALA A 48 4.99 -13.80 1.51
CA ALA A 48 5.33 -15.01 0.78
C ALA A 48 4.74 -15.00 -0.64
N GLU A 49 3.50 -14.54 -0.80
CA GLU A 49 2.87 -14.34 -2.11
C GLU A 49 3.66 -13.30 -2.93
N ALA A 50 3.99 -12.15 -2.33
CA ALA A 50 4.73 -11.09 -3.01
C ALA A 50 6.12 -11.56 -3.47
N VAL A 51 6.85 -12.25 -2.61
CA VAL A 51 8.16 -12.83 -2.94
C VAL A 51 8.04 -13.85 -4.05
N ALA A 52 7.12 -14.82 -3.92
CA ALA A 52 6.93 -15.86 -4.91
C ALA A 52 6.56 -15.29 -6.27
N GLN A 53 5.66 -14.31 -6.28
CA GLN A 53 5.25 -13.63 -7.49
C GLN A 53 6.39 -12.82 -8.11
N TYR A 54 7.10 -12.01 -7.32
CA TYR A 54 8.23 -11.22 -7.82
C TYR A 54 9.31 -12.14 -8.41
N VAL A 55 9.68 -13.20 -7.69
CA VAL A 55 10.74 -14.11 -8.14
C VAL A 55 10.33 -14.84 -9.43
N SER A 56 9.07 -15.29 -9.51
CA SER A 56 8.50 -15.93 -10.69
C SER A 56 8.49 -15.01 -11.93
N GLU A 57 8.20 -13.72 -11.74
CA GLU A 57 8.12 -12.75 -12.84
C GLU A 57 9.50 -12.20 -13.27
N GLN A 58 10.45 -12.05 -12.34
CA GLN A 58 11.72 -11.36 -12.59
C GLN A 58 12.89 -12.30 -12.89
N PHE A 59 12.80 -13.59 -12.53
CA PHE A 59 13.88 -14.55 -12.76
C PHE A 59 13.42 -15.69 -13.67
N LYS A 60 14.28 -16.04 -14.63
CA LYS A 60 14.02 -17.11 -15.59
C LYS A 60 13.88 -18.48 -14.91
N ASP A 61 14.71 -18.74 -13.91
CA ASP A 61 14.81 -20.00 -13.17
C ASP A 61 15.43 -19.76 -11.78
N PHE A 62 15.37 -20.80 -10.94
CA PHE A 62 15.79 -20.70 -9.54
C PHE A 62 17.29 -20.46 -9.38
N ASP A 63 18.10 -21.00 -10.29
CA ASP A 63 19.54 -20.78 -10.32
C ASP A 63 19.88 -19.32 -10.63
N SER A 64 19.12 -18.68 -11.53
CA SER A 64 19.24 -17.24 -11.81
C SER A 64 18.95 -16.40 -10.56
N PHE A 65 17.92 -16.76 -9.79
CA PHE A 65 17.62 -16.11 -8.50
C PHE A 65 18.77 -16.30 -7.50
N LYS A 66 19.28 -17.53 -7.33
CA LYS A 66 20.41 -17.82 -6.44
C LYS A 66 21.68 -17.08 -6.85
N GLY A 67 21.93 -16.98 -8.15
CA GLY A 67 23.02 -16.21 -8.73
C GLY A 67 22.91 -14.72 -8.35
N HIS A 68 21.71 -14.14 -8.50
CA HIS A 68 21.45 -12.76 -8.11
C HIS A 68 21.68 -12.51 -6.62
N VAL A 69 21.13 -13.35 -5.74
CA VAL A 69 21.33 -13.23 -4.28
C VAL A 69 22.81 -13.33 -3.92
N SER A 70 23.57 -14.22 -4.57
CA SER A 70 25.01 -14.40 -4.34
C SER A 70 25.84 -13.19 -4.80
N GLN A 71 25.33 -12.42 -5.77
CA GLN A 71 25.97 -11.20 -6.27
C GLN A 71 25.71 -9.98 -5.38
N LEU A 72 24.60 -9.94 -4.63
CA LEU A 72 24.29 -8.82 -3.72
C LEU A 72 25.49 -8.52 -2.79
N GLY A 73 26.00 -9.54 -2.10
CA GLY A 73 27.15 -9.41 -1.21
C GLY A 73 28.47 -9.01 -1.89
N LYS A 74 28.59 -9.20 -3.21
CA LYS A 74 29.76 -8.79 -4.01
C LYS A 74 29.66 -7.35 -4.50
N GLU A 75 28.44 -6.86 -4.74
CA GLU A 75 28.17 -5.50 -5.24
C GLU A 75 27.98 -4.45 -4.14
N MET A 76 28.33 -4.76 -2.88
CA MET A 76 27.95 -3.96 -1.69
C MET A 76 26.44 -3.69 -1.56
N LYS A 77 25.59 -4.49 -2.23
CA LYS A 77 24.14 -4.45 -2.07
C LYS A 77 23.73 -5.39 -0.96
N THR A 78 22.72 -5.00 -0.19
CA THR A 78 22.26 -5.83 0.93
C THR A 78 20.97 -6.56 0.58
N ILE A 79 20.72 -7.68 1.26
CA ILE A 79 19.42 -8.36 1.19
C ILE A 79 18.25 -7.42 1.58
N ASN A 80 18.51 -6.39 2.38
CA ASN A 80 17.54 -5.34 2.70
C ASN A 80 17.16 -4.50 1.48
N GLN A 81 18.10 -4.09 0.64
CA GLN A 81 17.79 -3.35 -0.58
C GLN A 81 16.98 -4.19 -1.57
N PHE A 82 17.26 -5.49 -1.62
CA PHE A 82 16.46 -6.40 -2.41
C PHE A 82 15.05 -6.55 -1.83
N ALA A 83 14.94 -6.68 -0.51
CA ALA A 83 13.65 -6.68 0.19
C ALA A 83 12.85 -5.39 -0.04
N ASP A 84 13.51 -4.22 -0.07
CA ASP A 84 12.87 -2.94 -0.42
C ASP A 84 12.29 -2.97 -1.85
N THR A 85 13.02 -3.58 -2.78
CA THR A 85 12.55 -3.72 -4.18
C THR A 85 11.30 -4.59 -4.25
N VAL A 86 11.29 -5.72 -3.56
CA VAL A 86 10.13 -6.63 -3.53
C VAL A 86 8.96 -6.02 -2.75
N TYR A 87 9.22 -5.30 -1.66
CA TYR A 87 8.18 -4.59 -0.91
C TYR A 87 7.55 -3.45 -1.73
N ASN A 88 8.35 -2.70 -2.47
CA ASN A 88 7.84 -1.71 -3.43
C ASN A 88 6.96 -2.37 -4.50
N TYR A 89 7.39 -3.52 -5.04
CA TYR A 89 6.58 -4.30 -5.97
C TYR A 89 5.24 -4.73 -5.37
N TYR A 90 5.25 -5.19 -4.11
CA TYR A 90 4.03 -5.52 -3.37
C TYR A 90 3.08 -4.33 -3.26
N GLN A 91 3.59 -3.15 -2.89
CA GLN A 91 2.77 -1.94 -2.79
C GLN A 91 2.28 -1.45 -4.16
N ASP A 92 3.08 -1.59 -5.22
CA ASP A 92 2.71 -1.17 -6.58
C ASP A 92 1.53 -1.98 -7.14
N LYS A 93 1.33 -3.21 -6.67
CA LYS A 93 0.22 -4.10 -7.03
C LYS A 93 -1.06 -3.85 -6.23
N GLN A 94 -1.01 -3.04 -5.18
CA GLN A 94 -2.19 -2.67 -4.40
C GLN A 94 -2.90 -1.48 -5.03
N LEU A 95 -3.71 -1.78 -6.03
CA LEU A 95 -4.44 -0.80 -6.80
C LEU A 95 -5.52 -0.10 -5.96
N LEU A 96 -5.72 1.21 -6.19
CA LEU A 96 -6.73 2.01 -5.52
C LEU A 96 -7.92 2.26 -6.44
N SER A 97 -8.86 1.32 -6.49
CA SER A 97 -10.17 1.57 -7.10
C SER A 97 -11.08 2.32 -6.13
N PHE A 98 -12.15 2.93 -6.65
CA PHE A 98 -13.16 3.61 -5.83
C PHE A 98 -13.66 2.72 -4.68
N ASP A 99 -14.08 1.49 -4.97
CA ASP A 99 -14.62 0.57 -3.97
C ASP A 99 -13.57 0.15 -2.94
N ILE A 100 -12.30 0.00 -3.37
CA ILE A 100 -11.19 -0.32 -2.47
C ILE A 100 -10.97 0.83 -1.49
N VAL A 101 -10.85 2.06 -1.98
CA VAL A 101 -10.60 3.24 -1.12
C VAL A 101 -11.79 3.45 -0.18
N LYS A 102 -13.01 3.35 -0.70
CA LYS A 102 -14.24 3.47 0.11
C LYS A 102 -14.25 2.44 1.24
N ASN A 103 -13.99 1.17 0.93
CA ASN A 103 -13.89 0.12 1.94
C ASN A 103 -12.76 0.38 2.96
N MET A 104 -11.61 0.92 2.53
CA MET A 104 -10.51 1.27 3.44
C MET A 104 -10.94 2.34 4.46
N ILE A 105 -11.76 3.31 4.04
CA ILE A 105 -12.34 4.34 4.91
C ILE A 105 -13.38 3.72 5.85
N SER A 106 -14.40 3.04 5.31
CA SER A 106 -15.53 2.53 6.12
C SER A 106 -15.11 1.46 7.13
N SER A 107 -14.13 0.63 6.78
CA SER A 107 -13.59 -0.41 7.69
C SER A 107 -12.42 0.06 8.55
N VAL A 108 -12.07 1.36 8.47
CA VAL A 108 -10.97 1.99 9.24
C VAL A 108 -9.64 1.24 9.04
N LYS A 109 -9.43 0.64 7.85
CA LYS A 109 -8.20 -0.07 7.50
C LYS A 109 -7.04 0.88 7.21
N ASP A 110 -7.35 2.12 6.82
CA ASP A 110 -6.34 3.14 6.61
C ASP A 110 -6.67 4.38 7.43
N PHE A 111 -5.85 4.61 8.46
CA PHE A 111 -6.01 5.72 9.39
C PHE A 111 -5.93 7.09 8.69
N ASN A 112 -5.01 7.24 7.72
CA ASN A 112 -4.84 8.51 7.03
C ASN A 112 -6.08 8.83 6.18
N LEU A 113 -6.59 7.87 5.42
CA LEU A 113 -7.82 8.04 4.65
C LEU A 113 -9.02 8.36 5.54
N LYS A 114 -9.13 7.72 6.71
CA LYS A 114 -10.20 8.02 7.68
C LYS A 114 -10.11 9.47 8.19
N VAL A 115 -8.92 9.91 8.62
CA VAL A 115 -8.71 11.28 9.11
C VAL A 115 -8.97 12.31 8.02
N ILE A 116 -8.49 12.08 6.80
CA ILE A 116 -8.75 12.95 5.65
C ILE A 116 -10.28 13.06 5.42
N THR A 117 -10.99 11.94 5.48
CA THR A 117 -12.46 11.92 5.33
C THR A 117 -13.16 12.72 6.42
N ASP A 118 -12.72 12.60 7.67
CA ASP A 118 -13.28 13.37 8.79
C ASP A 118 -13.05 14.87 8.62
N ILE A 119 -11.86 15.28 8.15
CA ILE A 119 -11.56 16.69 7.86
C ILE A 119 -12.45 17.21 6.72
N VAL A 120 -12.63 16.44 5.65
CA VAL A 120 -13.52 16.83 4.53
C VAL A 120 -14.97 16.92 5.00
N ALA A 121 -15.46 15.97 5.80
CA ALA A 121 -16.81 16.01 6.36
C ALA A 121 -17.03 17.24 7.25
N TYR A 122 -16.03 17.60 8.06
CA TYR A 122 -16.07 18.80 8.88
C TYR A 122 -16.11 20.08 8.03
N LYS A 123 -15.37 20.14 6.92
CA LYS A 123 -15.44 21.27 5.98
C LYS A 123 -16.80 21.36 5.28
N ILE A 124 -17.45 20.24 4.96
CA ILE A 124 -18.83 20.24 4.44
C ILE A 124 -19.79 20.79 5.48
N TYR A 125 -19.68 20.36 6.74
CA TYR A 125 -20.47 20.87 7.86
C TYR A 125 -20.32 22.40 8.04
N GLN A 126 -19.12 22.96 7.81
CA GLN A 126 -18.89 24.40 7.87
C GLN A 126 -19.39 25.18 6.64
N SER A 127 -19.93 24.50 5.63
CA SER A 127 -20.34 25.09 4.37
C SER A 127 -21.87 25.24 4.27
N PRO A 128 -22.39 26.01 3.30
CA PRO A 128 -23.83 26.09 3.02
C PRO A 128 -24.48 24.75 2.63
N GLU A 129 -23.68 23.70 2.43
CA GLU A 129 -24.11 22.39 1.98
C GLU A 129 -24.25 21.38 3.13
N ASP A 130 -24.19 21.85 4.37
CA ASP A 130 -24.46 21.03 5.54
C ASP A 130 -25.82 20.33 5.41
N LYS A 131 -25.81 19.01 5.54
CA LYS A 131 -27.00 18.16 5.43
C LYS A 131 -27.31 17.38 6.69
N ASP A 132 -26.49 17.48 7.74
CA ASP A 132 -26.37 16.63 8.94
C ASP A 132 -25.06 15.81 8.96
N PRO A 133 -24.54 15.42 10.15
CA PRO A 133 -23.24 14.76 10.27
C PRO A 133 -23.11 13.43 9.50
N GLU A 134 -24.16 12.63 9.42
CA GLU A 134 -24.11 11.33 8.75
C GLU A 134 -24.06 11.51 7.24
N LEU A 135 -24.92 12.38 6.69
CA LEU A 135 -24.92 12.72 5.26
C LEU A 135 -23.64 13.43 4.83
N ASN A 136 -23.06 14.27 5.70
CA ASN A 136 -21.77 14.92 5.45
C ASN A 136 -20.64 13.90 5.39
N PHE A 137 -20.62 12.91 6.29
CA PHE A 137 -19.63 11.84 6.26
C PHE A 137 -19.76 10.97 5.00
N ILE A 138 -20.97 10.53 4.64
CA ILE A 138 -21.22 9.74 3.42
C ILE A 138 -20.77 10.50 2.17
N SER A 139 -21.03 11.81 2.13
CA SER A 139 -20.58 12.68 1.05
C SER A 139 -19.04 12.72 1.02
N ALA A 140 -18.40 13.06 2.15
CA ALA A 140 -16.94 13.11 2.25
C ALA A 140 -16.28 11.79 1.85
N GLU A 141 -16.78 10.65 2.35
CA GLU A 141 -16.27 9.32 2.03
C GLU A 141 -16.31 9.07 0.52
N THR A 142 -17.45 9.39 -0.11
CA THR A 142 -17.63 9.23 -1.56
C THR A 142 -16.64 10.09 -2.34
N PHE A 143 -16.46 11.35 -1.94
CA PHE A 143 -15.56 12.28 -2.64
C PHE A 143 -14.08 11.97 -2.41
N VAL A 144 -13.68 11.57 -1.20
CA VAL A 144 -12.32 11.09 -0.93
C VAL A 144 -12.05 9.84 -1.76
N ALA A 145 -12.96 8.88 -1.78
CA ALA A 145 -12.81 7.67 -2.59
C ALA A 145 -12.68 7.98 -4.08
N GLN A 146 -13.49 8.90 -4.60
CA GLN A 146 -13.40 9.36 -5.98
C GLN A 146 -12.06 10.05 -6.27
N TYR A 147 -11.69 11.05 -5.47
CA TYR A 147 -10.45 11.80 -5.68
C TYR A 147 -9.23 10.88 -5.66
N VAL A 148 -9.12 10.01 -4.65
CA VAL A 148 -7.96 9.14 -4.51
C VAL A 148 -7.88 8.13 -5.65
N SER A 149 -9.00 7.50 -6.03
CA SER A 149 -9.00 6.50 -7.11
C SER A 149 -8.79 7.10 -8.51
N GLU A 150 -9.16 8.36 -8.73
CA GLU A 150 -8.88 9.06 -10.00
C GLU A 150 -7.43 9.54 -10.11
N ASN A 151 -6.77 9.86 -8.98
CA ASN A 151 -5.45 10.52 -8.99
C ASN A 151 -4.27 9.60 -8.65
N PHE A 152 -4.52 8.42 -8.06
CA PHE A 152 -3.46 7.50 -7.64
C PHE A 152 -3.75 6.08 -8.11
N LYS A 153 -2.77 5.46 -8.76
CA LYS A 153 -2.91 4.08 -9.25
C LYS A 153 -2.89 3.07 -8.11
N ASN A 154 -2.03 3.29 -7.11
CA ASN A 154 -1.77 2.36 -6.03
C ASN A 154 -1.45 3.07 -4.70
N ILE A 155 -1.40 2.29 -3.62
CA ILE A 155 -1.17 2.81 -2.26
C ILE A 155 0.17 3.53 -2.12
N ARG A 156 1.19 3.12 -2.87
CA ARG A 156 2.53 3.71 -2.82
C ARG A 156 2.53 5.13 -3.35
N GLU A 157 1.89 5.37 -4.50
CA GLU A 157 1.75 6.71 -5.09
C GLU A 157 0.99 7.65 -4.15
N PHE A 158 -0.11 7.17 -3.55
CA PHE A 158 -0.86 7.93 -2.56
C PHE A 158 -0.01 8.29 -1.33
N ARG A 159 0.68 7.32 -0.72
CA ARG A 159 1.53 7.56 0.46
C ARG A 159 2.72 8.48 0.16
N ARG A 160 3.28 8.39 -1.04
CA ARG A 160 4.32 9.31 -1.51
C ARG A 160 3.77 10.73 -1.56
N CYS A 161 2.58 10.94 -2.15
CA CYS A 161 1.93 12.25 -2.16
C CYS A 161 1.72 12.80 -0.75
N LEU A 162 1.23 11.99 0.19
CA LEU A 162 1.10 12.42 1.60
C LEU A 162 2.44 12.80 2.22
N SER A 163 3.50 12.04 1.92
CA SER A 163 4.85 12.31 2.43
C SER A 163 5.44 13.60 1.84
N ASP A 164 5.19 13.87 0.56
CA ASP A 164 5.63 15.07 -0.15
C ASP A 164 4.92 16.34 0.39
N LEU A 165 3.71 16.20 0.93
CA LEU A 165 2.97 17.26 1.62
C LEU A 165 3.50 17.56 3.04
N GLY A 166 4.36 16.70 3.59
CA GLY A 166 5.00 16.89 4.89
C GLY A 166 4.72 15.76 5.89
N LYS A 167 4.84 16.05 7.18
CA LYS A 167 4.64 15.07 8.26
C LYS A 167 3.51 15.45 9.19
N GLY A 168 2.79 14.43 9.66
CA GLY A 168 1.79 14.57 10.71
C GLY A 168 0.50 15.25 10.24
N PRO A 169 -0.27 15.85 11.17
CA PRO A 169 -1.61 16.37 10.90
C PRO A 169 -1.68 17.40 9.77
N TYR A 170 -0.65 18.23 9.61
CA TYR A 170 -0.58 19.24 8.55
C TYR A 170 -0.67 18.65 7.13
N ALA A 171 -0.01 17.51 6.89
CA ALA A 171 -0.06 16.85 5.59
C ALA A 171 -1.46 16.30 5.28
N LEU A 172 -2.15 15.77 6.29
CA LEU A 172 -3.52 15.26 6.17
C LEU A 172 -4.50 16.40 5.90
N GLU A 173 -4.35 17.53 6.59
CA GLU A 173 -5.17 18.72 6.38
C GLU A 173 -4.95 19.33 5.00
N ALA A 174 -3.70 19.47 4.56
CA ALA A 174 -3.37 19.95 3.22
C ALA A 174 -3.95 19.04 2.12
N PHE A 175 -3.89 17.72 2.31
CA PHE A 175 -4.52 16.79 1.37
C PHE A 175 -6.05 16.89 1.39
N ALA A 176 -6.65 17.00 2.57
CA ALA A 176 -8.10 17.19 2.71
C ALA A 176 -8.57 18.48 2.03
N ASP A 177 -7.77 19.56 2.07
CA ASP A 177 -8.04 20.79 1.32
C ASP A 177 -8.05 20.56 -0.19
N LEU A 178 -7.14 19.73 -0.73
CA LEU A 178 -7.16 19.37 -2.15
C LEU A 178 -8.44 18.63 -2.54
N VAL A 179 -8.84 17.65 -1.72
CA VAL A 179 -10.08 16.89 -1.93
C VAL A 179 -11.30 17.81 -1.85
N TYR A 180 -11.37 18.69 -0.85
CA TYR A 180 -12.48 19.61 -0.66
C TYR A 180 -12.59 20.62 -1.82
N ARG A 181 -11.47 21.14 -2.34
CA ARG A 181 -11.47 21.99 -3.54
C ARG A 181 -11.99 21.24 -4.76
N TYR A 182 -11.55 19.99 -4.95
CA TYR A 182 -12.04 19.14 -6.03
C TYR A 182 -13.56 18.89 -5.92
N TYR A 183 -14.06 18.66 -4.70
CA TYR A 183 -15.48 18.57 -4.41
C TYR A 183 -16.25 19.84 -4.81
N CYS A 184 -15.77 21.03 -4.42
CA CYS A 184 -16.40 22.29 -4.80
C CYS A 184 -16.39 22.51 -6.32
N GLN A 185 -15.32 22.11 -7.02
CA GLN A 185 -15.21 22.26 -8.48
C GLN A 185 -16.16 21.33 -9.24
N LYS A 186 -16.34 20.09 -8.79
CA LYS A 186 -17.25 19.11 -9.43
C LYS A 186 -18.74 19.44 -9.24
N LYS A 187 -19.05 20.39 -8.35
CA LYS A 187 -20.41 20.85 -8.06
C LYS A 187 -20.84 22.09 -8.83
N GLY A 188 -19.88 22.90 -9.30
CA GLY A 188 -20.12 24.04 -10.19
C GLY A 188 -20.32 23.60 -11.63
#